data_AF-A0A7N8WUD2-F1
#
_entry.id   AF-A0A7N8WUD2-F1
#
_cell.length_a   1.000
_cell.length_b   1.000
_cell.length_c   1.000
_cell.angle_alpha   90.00
_cell.angle_beta   90.00
_cell.angle_gamma   90.00
#
_symmetry.space_group_name_H-M   'P 1'
#
loop_
_entity.id
_entity.type
_entity.pdbx_description
1 polymer ?
#
loop_
_entity_poly.entity_id
_entity_poly.type
_entity_poly.pdbx_seq_one_letter_code
_entity_poly.pdbx_strand_id
1 'polypeptide(L)'
;MYYRLNGVTQRLTGAPASAYNPQGLRPGVPPVSPAVIFASPTKLVSETGSQVEYLGANRVPDLQKIFQRADGVPVHLKGGLIDKLLYRTTMGLTVGGVVYCLVALYIAAQPANK
;
A
#
# COMPACT_ATOMS: atom_id res chain seq x y z
N MET A 1 8.62 -6.87 16.48
CA MET A 1 9.14 -8.15 15.94
C MET A 1 9.57 -9.00 17.12
N TYR A 2 8.95 -10.15 17.36
CA TYR A 2 9.28 -11.03 18.49
C TYR A 2 10.01 -12.27 17.98
N TYR A 3 11.34 -12.24 17.99
CA TYR A 3 12.17 -13.43 17.82
C TYR A 3 12.36 -14.07 19.20
N ARG A 4 12.10 -15.37 19.34
CA ARG A 4 12.29 -16.08 20.61
C ARG A 4 13.60 -16.84 20.56
N LEU A 5 14.54 -16.45 21.41
CA LEU A 5 15.84 -17.10 21.57
C LEU A 5 15.75 -18.13 22.69
N ASN A 6 16.39 -19.29 22.51
CA ASN A 6 16.45 -20.30 23.55
C ASN A 6 17.46 -19.87 24.63
N GLY A 7 17.02 -19.80 25.89
CA GLY A 7 17.81 -19.21 26.99
C GLY A 7 19.09 -19.96 27.33
N VAL A 8 19.21 -21.23 26.93
CA VAL A 8 20.39 -22.06 27.24
C VAL A 8 21.38 -22.09 26.06
N THR A 9 20.88 -22.13 24.82
CA THR A 9 21.71 -22.31 23.63
C THR A 9 21.87 -21.06 22.78
N GLN A 10 21.16 -19.98 23.10
CA GLN A 10 21.05 -18.74 22.32
C GLN A 10 20.69 -18.91 20.84
N ARG A 11 20.22 -20.09 20.42
CA ARG A 11 19.79 -20.30 19.03
C ARG A 11 18.38 -19.73 18.82
N LEU A 12 18.13 -19.19 17.62
CA LEU A 12 16.78 -18.80 17.20
C LEU A 12 15.92 -20.07 17.11
N THR A 13 15.03 -20.24 18.08
CA THR A 13 13.91 -21.17 17.98
C THR A 13 12.83 -20.49 17.15
N GLY A 14 12.43 -21.11 16.03
CA GLY A 14 11.64 -20.51 14.95
C GLY A 14 10.46 -19.63 15.37
N ALA A 15 10.07 -18.72 14.46
CA ALA A 15 8.94 -17.83 14.66
C ALA A 15 7.63 -18.62 14.76
N PRO A 16 6.79 -18.40 15.80
CA PRO A 16 5.44 -18.97 15.80
C PRO A 16 4.63 -18.37 14.65
N ALA A 17 3.74 -19.15 14.01
CA ALA A 17 2.86 -18.67 12.94
C ALA A 17 2.02 -17.43 13.32
N SER A 18 1.85 -17.18 14.63
CA SER A 18 1.25 -15.96 15.17
C SER A 18 2.05 -14.67 14.89
N ALA A 19 3.31 -14.77 14.43
CA ALA A 19 4.13 -13.63 14.04
C ALA A 19 3.65 -12.99 12.72
N TYR A 20 2.89 -13.73 11.91
CA TYR A 20 2.22 -13.22 10.70
C TYR A 20 0.73 -12.97 10.95
N ASN A 21 0.36 -12.55 12.16
CA ASN A 21 -0.97 -12.03 12.42
C ASN A 21 -0.77 -10.60 12.95
N PRO A 22 -1.03 -9.55 12.13
CA PRO A 22 -0.86 -8.19 12.61
C PRO A 22 -1.77 -8.02 13.83
N GLN A 23 -1.17 -7.70 14.98
CA GLN A 23 -1.92 -7.41 16.20
C GLN A 23 -2.95 -6.32 15.89
N GLY A 24 -4.22 -6.71 15.82
CA GLY A 24 -5.31 -5.80 15.47
C GLY A 24 -6.48 -6.45 14.73
N LEU A 25 -6.25 -7.54 14.00
CA LEU A 25 -7.33 -8.28 13.33
C LEU A 25 -7.78 -9.48 14.18
N ARG A 26 -8.50 -9.22 15.27
CA ARG A 26 -9.22 -10.28 16.00
C ARG A 26 -10.59 -10.46 15.34
N PRO A 27 -10.95 -11.64 14.80
CA PRO A 27 -12.22 -11.89 14.10
C PRO A 27 -13.51 -11.70 14.91
N GLY A 28 -13.43 -11.36 16.20
CA GLY A 28 -14.57 -11.36 17.13
C GLY A 28 -14.84 -10.05 17.86
N VAL A 29 -14.19 -8.94 17.50
CA VAL A 29 -14.49 -7.63 18.10
C VAL A 29 -15.46 -6.91 17.17
N PRO A 30 -16.69 -6.56 17.62
CA PRO A 30 -17.58 -5.74 16.81
C PRO A 30 -16.86 -4.43 16.44
N PRO A 31 -17.11 -3.87 15.24
CA PRO A 31 -16.42 -2.68 14.76
C PRO A 31 -16.92 -1.46 15.54
N VAL A 32 -16.51 -1.33 16.79
CA VAL A 32 -16.63 -0.09 17.53
C VAL A 32 -15.45 0.74 17.08
N SER A 33 -15.71 1.71 16.20
CA SER A 33 -14.74 2.73 15.83
C SER A 33 -14.14 3.31 17.11
N PRO A 34 -12.84 3.16 17.40
CA PRO A 34 -12.26 3.80 18.56
C PRO A 34 -12.50 5.30 18.46
N ALA A 35 -12.93 5.92 19.55
CA ALA A 35 -13.13 7.35 19.61
C ALA A 35 -11.86 8.06 19.12
N VAL A 36 -12.03 8.99 18.17
CA VAL A 36 -10.91 9.70 17.54
C VAL A 36 -10.34 10.69 18.56
N ILE A 37 -9.47 10.22 19.44
CA ILE A 37 -8.96 10.98 20.61
C ILE A 37 -8.25 12.26 20.16
N PHE A 38 -7.66 12.27 18.97
CA PHE A 38 -6.88 13.40 18.46
C PHE A 38 -7.72 14.54 17.86
N ALA A 39 -9.01 14.32 17.58
CA ALA A 39 -9.85 15.26 16.83
C ALA A 39 -11.03 15.81 17.65
N SER A 40 -10.96 15.80 18.98
CA SER A 40 -11.98 16.44 19.82
C SER A 40 -11.59 17.89 20.09
N PRO A 41 -12.22 18.90 19.46
CA PRO A 41 -12.10 20.28 19.93
C PRO A 41 -12.87 20.45 21.24
N THR A 42 -12.27 21.10 22.24
CA THR A 42 -12.87 21.43 23.55
C THR A 42 -13.99 22.48 23.46
N LYS A 43 -14.74 22.57 22.36
CA LYS A 43 -15.79 23.59 22.19
C LYS A 43 -17.11 22.96 21.75
N LEU A 44 -18.11 23.22 22.59
CA LEU A 44 -19.50 22.82 22.49
C LEU A 44 -20.08 23.00 21.08
N VAL A 45 -20.79 21.96 20.63
CA VAL A 45 -22.17 22.01 20.12
C VAL A 45 -22.50 23.25 19.29
N SER A 46 -22.34 23.15 17.97
CA SER A 46 -23.31 23.59 16.94
C SER A 46 -22.78 23.45 15.51
N GLU A 47 -21.55 22.95 15.31
CA GLU A 47 -20.91 22.87 13.98
C GLU A 47 -20.55 21.43 13.55
N THR A 48 -21.13 20.42 14.18
CA THR A 48 -20.85 19.01 13.86
C THR A 48 -21.46 18.58 12.52
N GLY A 49 -22.53 19.24 12.05
CA GLY A 49 -23.19 18.90 10.79
C GLY A 49 -22.39 19.26 9.54
N SER A 50 -21.76 20.44 9.52
CA SER A 50 -21.06 20.98 8.35
C SER A 50 -19.66 20.39 8.15
N GLN A 51 -18.97 19.97 9.22
CA GLN A 51 -17.61 19.43 9.12
C GLN A 51 -17.55 17.95 8.68
N VAL A 52 -18.59 17.15 9.00
CA VAL A 52 -18.68 15.75 8.57
C VAL A 52 -18.88 15.63 7.05
N GLU A 53 -19.51 16.62 6.44
CA GLU A 53 -19.73 16.68 4.99
C GLU A 53 -18.45 17.05 4.22
N TYR A 54 -17.56 17.85 4.81
CA TYR A 54 -16.31 18.29 4.16
C TYR A 54 -15.23 17.20 4.11
N LEU A 55 -15.17 16.30 5.09
CA LEU A 55 -14.14 15.25 5.17
C LEU A 55 -14.48 13.97 4.39
N GLY A 56 -15.71 13.83 3.90
CA GLY A 56 -16.19 12.62 3.23
C GLY A 56 -16.27 11.40 4.15
N ALA A 57 -16.97 10.36 3.69
CA ALA A 57 -17.10 9.12 4.46
C ALA A 57 -15.76 8.36 4.52
N ASN A 58 -15.41 7.84 5.70
CA ASN A 58 -14.19 7.06 5.89
C ASN A 58 -14.23 5.74 5.09
N ARG A 59 -13.36 5.61 4.08
CA ARG A 59 -13.20 4.41 3.25
C ARG A 59 -11.99 3.55 3.61
N VAL A 60 -11.22 3.93 4.64
CA VAL A 60 -10.00 3.20 5.04
C VAL A 60 -10.29 1.74 5.39
N PRO A 61 -11.36 1.38 6.14
CA PRO A 61 -11.66 -0.02 6.43
C PRO A 61 -11.96 -0.85 5.18
N ASP A 62 -12.59 -0.26 4.17
CA ASP A 62 -12.91 -0.94 2.90
C ASP A 62 -11.63 -1.18 2.08
N LEU A 63 -10.75 -0.19 2.02
CA LEU A 63 -9.44 -0.33 1.37
C LEU A 63 -8.56 -1.36 2.10
N GLN A 64 -8.56 -1.37 3.43
CA GLN A 64 -7.82 -2.37 4.21
C GLN A 64 -8.27 -3.79 3.86
N LYS A 65 -9.57 -4.06 3.71
CA LYS A 65 -10.07 -5.37 3.27
C LYS A 65 -9.54 -5.77 1.90
N ILE A 66 -9.45 -4.82 0.96
CA ILE A 66 -8.94 -5.07 -0.40
C ILE A 66 -7.44 -5.39 -0.36
N PHE A 67 -6.65 -4.51 0.27
CA PHE A 67 -5.19 -4.63 0.26
C PHE A 67 -4.64 -5.71 1.18
N GLN A 68 -5.37 -6.12 2.22
CA GLN A 68 -4.95 -7.18 3.16
C GLN A 68 -5.51 -8.56 2.81
N ARG A 69 -6.31 -8.70 1.73
CA ARG A 69 -6.80 -10.00 1.26
C ARG A 69 -5.63 -10.95 0.95
N ALA A 70 -5.67 -12.19 1.43
CA ALA A 70 -4.63 -13.20 1.18
C ALA A 70 -4.83 -13.92 -0.16
N ASP A 71 -4.68 -13.20 -1.27
CA ASP A 71 -4.83 -13.71 -2.65
C ASP A 71 -3.49 -13.92 -3.38
N GLY A 72 -2.36 -13.62 -2.72
CA GLY A 72 -1.02 -13.72 -3.30
C GLY A 72 -0.69 -12.65 -4.35
N VAL A 73 -1.57 -11.67 -4.58
CA VAL A 73 -1.36 -10.59 -5.55
C VAL A 73 -0.37 -9.57 -4.96
N PRO A 74 0.69 -9.16 -5.70
CA PRO A 74 1.64 -8.17 -5.22
C PRO A 74 0.98 -6.79 -5.08
N VAL A 75 1.50 -5.98 -4.15
CA VAL A 75 0.89 -4.70 -3.75
C VAL A 75 0.63 -3.72 -4.92
N HIS A 76 1.49 -3.72 -5.94
CA HIS A 76 1.38 -2.82 -7.11
C HIS A 76 0.33 -3.26 -8.15
N LEU A 77 -0.30 -4.42 -7.98
CA LEU A 77 -1.42 -4.91 -8.81
C LEU A 77 -2.69 -5.14 -7.98
N LYS A 78 -2.66 -4.77 -6.70
CA LYS A 78 -3.65 -5.14 -5.70
C LYS A 78 -4.97 -4.37 -5.86
N GLY A 79 -4.91 -3.17 -6.45
CA GLY A 79 -6.06 -2.36 -6.85
C GLY A 79 -6.78 -2.88 -8.10
N GLY A 80 -6.27 -3.95 -8.74
CA GLY A 80 -7.00 -4.70 -9.75
C GLY A 80 -6.74 -4.24 -11.19
N LEU A 81 -7.80 -3.94 -11.94
CA LEU A 81 -7.70 -3.75 -13.39
C LEU A 81 -6.93 -2.47 -13.76
N ILE A 82 -7.15 -1.38 -13.04
CA ILE A 82 -6.50 -0.09 -13.30
C ILE A 82 -4.98 -0.22 -13.11
N ASP A 83 -4.55 -0.85 -12.01
CA ASP A 83 -3.13 -1.12 -11.74
C ASP A 83 -2.48 -1.94 -12.87
N LYS A 84 -3.17 -2.99 -13.35
CA LYS A 84 -2.66 -3.82 -14.45
C LYS A 84 -2.56 -3.05 -15.76
N LEU A 85 -3.56 -2.23 -16.08
CA LEU A 85 -3.53 -1.42 -17.29
C LEU A 85 -2.40 -0.40 -17.21
N LEU A 86 -2.29 0.31 -16.08
CA LEU A 86 -1.23 1.28 -15.84
C LEU A 86 0.15 0.66 -15.93
N TYR A 87 0.35 -0.51 -15.31
CA TYR A 87 1.60 -1.25 -15.42
C TYR A 87 1.97 -1.56 -16.87
N ARG A 88 1.02 -2.09 -17.65
CA ARG A 88 1.25 -2.47 -19.05
C ARG A 88 1.57 -1.26 -19.94
N THR A 89 0.87 -0.14 -19.75
CA THR A 89 1.13 1.07 -20.53
C THR A 89 2.47 1.69 -20.17
N THR A 90 2.83 1.76 -18.87
CA THR A 90 4.15 2.24 -18.44
C THR A 90 5.28 1.35 -18.93
N MET A 91 5.12 0.02 -18.89
CA MET A 91 6.09 -0.90 -19.47
C MET A 91 6.24 -0.70 -20.99
N GLY A 92 5.12 -0.58 -21.71
CA GLY A 92 5.15 -0.31 -23.15
C GLY A 92 5.87 1.01 -23.48
N LEU A 93 5.58 2.08 -22.74
CA LEU A 93 6.20 3.38 -22.92
C LEU A 93 7.70 3.36 -22.62
N THR A 94 8.12 2.69 -21.54
CA THR A 94 9.54 2.60 -21.16
C THR A 94 10.34 1.77 -22.16
N VAL A 95 9.84 0.62 -22.59
CA VAL A 95 10.47 -0.20 -23.64
C VAL A 95 10.56 0.58 -24.95
N GLY A 96 9.46 1.22 -25.37
CA GLY A 96 9.44 2.08 -26.56
C GLY A 96 10.43 3.24 -26.46
N GLY A 97 10.51 3.89 -25.29
CA GLY A 97 11.46 4.96 -25.01
C GLY A 97 12.91 4.50 -25.11
N VAL A 98 13.25 3.32 -24.56
CA VAL A 98 14.60 2.75 -24.68
C VAL A 98 14.95 2.49 -26.15
N VAL A 99 14.04 1.88 -26.93
CA VAL A 99 14.27 1.66 -28.37
C VAL A 99 14.49 2.97 -29.10
N TYR A 100 13.67 3.99 -28.83
CA TYR A 100 13.83 5.32 -29.40
C TYR A 100 15.18 5.94 -29.05
N CYS A 101 15.60 5.87 -27.78
CA CYS A 101 16.90 6.34 -27.34
C CYS A 101 18.04 5.63 -28.07
N LEU A 102 17.96 4.31 -28.28
CA LEU A 102 18.98 3.56 -29.02
C LEU A 102 19.07 3.98 -30.49
N VAL A 103 17.94 4.20 -31.15
CA VAL A 103 17.91 4.70 -32.54
C VAL A 103 18.50 6.12 -32.62
N ALA A 104 18.09 7.00 -31.71
CA ALA A 104 18.62 8.36 -31.64
C ALA A 104 20.13 8.36 -31.39
N LEU A 105 20.61 7.53 -30.48
CA LEU A 105 22.04 7.35 -30.20
C LEU A 105 22.80 6.82 -31.42
N TYR A 106 22.24 5.84 -32.13
CA TYR A 106 22.85 5.29 -33.34
C TYR A 106 23.01 6.36 -34.43
N ILE A 107 21.96 7.16 -34.68
CA ILE A 107 22.02 8.27 -35.65
C ILE A 107 23.05 9.32 -35.20
N ALA A 108 23.04 9.68 -33.92
CA ALA A 108 23.97 10.67 -33.37
C ALA A 108 25.43 10.21 -33.36
N ALA A 109 25.68 8.89 -33.30
CA ALA A 109 27.02 8.31 -33.34
C ALA A 109 27.62 8.24 -34.75
N GLN A 110 26.82 8.40 -35.80
CA GLN A 110 27.33 8.47 -37.17
C GLN A 110 27.89 9.88 -37.46
N PRO A 111 29.03 9.99 -38.15
CA PRO A 111 29.56 11.28 -38.56
C PRO A 111 28.58 11.95 -39.54
N ALA A 112 28.13 13.15 -39.20
CA ALA A 112 27.34 13.96 -40.12
C ALA A 112 28.25 14.46 -41.24
N ASN A 113 28.02 14.03 -42.47
CA ASN A 113 28.60 14.70 -43.63
C ASN A 113 27.93 16.07 -43.76
N LYS A 114 28.71 17.13 -43.54
CA LYS A 114 28.31 18.53 -43.67
C LYS A 114 28.75 19.08 -45.01
#